data_AF-A0A9E0HNR9-F1
#
_entry.id   AF-A0A9E0HNR9-F1
#
_cell.length_a   1.000
_cell.length_b   1.000
_cell.length_c   1.000
_cell.angle_alpha   90.00
_cell.angle_beta   90.00
_cell.angle_gamma   90.00
#
_symmetry.space_group_name_H-M   'P 1'
#
loop_
_entity.id
_entity.type
_entity.pdbx_description
1 polymer ?
#
loop_
_entity_poly.entity_id
_entity_poly.type
_entity_poly.pdbx_seq_one_letter_code
_entity_poly.pdbx_strand_id
1 'polypeptide(L)' 'MPRKKRQPILAQPVREGIATFKVRLDARTVITLASEKALEFWKQKYPQAVVIG' A
#
# COMPACT_ATOMS: atom_id res chain seq x y z
N MET A 1 18.36 24.25 -30.64
CA MET A 1 18.80 23.58 -29.40
C MET A 1 17.94 22.35 -29.16
N PRO A 2 18.46 21.12 -29.17
CA PRO A 2 17.66 19.93 -28.90
C PRO A 2 17.20 19.89 -27.43
N ARG A 3 15.90 19.68 -27.21
CA ARG A 3 15.29 19.65 -25.86
C ARG A 3 15.71 18.38 -25.12
N LYS A 4 16.23 18.51 -23.89
CA LYS A 4 16.60 17.38 -23.01
C LYS A 4 15.38 16.47 -22.79
N LYS A 5 15.48 15.20 -23.20
CA LYS A 5 14.41 14.19 -23.00
C LYS A 5 14.33 13.81 -21.52
N ARG A 6 13.10 13.65 -21.00
CA ARG A 6 12.86 13.21 -19.62
C ARG A 6 13.32 11.75 -19.48
N GLN A 7 14.15 11.48 -18.48
CA GLN A 7 14.58 10.12 -18.16
C GLN A 7 13.51 9.44 -17.30
N PRO A 8 13.15 8.17 -17.58
CA PRO A 8 12.28 7.41 -16.70
C PRO A 8 12.98 7.19 -15.36
N ILE A 9 12.31 7.53 -14.26
CA ILE A 9 12.80 7.28 -12.90
C ILE A 9 12.49 5.82 -12.60
N LEU A 10 13.53 5.02 -12.36
CA LEU A 10 13.44 3.57 -12.22
C LEU A 10 12.81 3.13 -10.88
N ALA A 11 12.88 3.97 -9.86
CA ALA A 11 12.41 3.68 -8.50
C ALA A 11 11.27 4.60 -8.09
N GLN A 12 10.28 4.02 -7.42
CA GLN A 12 9.20 4.80 -6.82
C GLN A 12 9.76 5.59 -5.63
N PRO A 13 9.46 6.90 -5.50
CA PRO A 13 9.93 7.69 -4.37
C PRO A 13 9.32 7.14 -3.08
N VAL A 14 10.16 6.74 -2.13
CA VAL A 14 9.75 6.36 -0.78
C VAL A 14 9.13 7.60 -0.13
N ARG A 15 7.84 7.54 0.18
CA ARG A 15 7.14 8.63 0.88
C ARG A 15 7.44 8.49 2.37
N GLU A 16 8.51 9.13 2.83
CA GLU A 16 8.86 9.20 4.25
C GLU A 16 7.68 9.82 5.02
N GLY A 17 7.20 9.12 6.06
CA GLY A 17 6.08 9.55 6.91
C GLY A 17 4.76 8.78 6.76
N ILE A 18 4.62 7.92 5.74
CA ILE A 18 3.45 7.04 5.62
C ILE A 18 3.83 5.64 6.08
N ALA A 19 3.54 5.33 7.35
CA ALA A 19 3.65 3.98 7.88
C ALA A 19 2.56 3.11 7.25
N THR A 20 2.93 2.38 6.20
CA THR A 20 2.03 1.41 5.56
C THR A 20 2.26 0.02 6.11
N PHE A 21 1.19 -0.74 6.29
CA PHE A 21 1.21 -2.14 6.70
C PHE A 21 0.39 -2.98 5.73
N LYS A 22 0.81 -4.21 5.50
CA LYS A 22 0.06 -5.13 4.64
C LYS A 22 -1.01 -5.84 5.45
N VAL A 23 -2.14 -6.10 4.81
CA VAL A 23 -3.26 -6.83 5.40
C VAL A 23 -3.71 -7.89 4.41
N ARG A 24 -3.78 -9.13 4.86
CA ARG A 24 -4.42 -10.21 4.12
C ARG A 24 -5.88 -10.24 4.48
N LEU A 25 -6.74 -10.04 3.48
CA LEU A 25 -8.19 -10.14 3.63
C LEU A 25 -8.64 -11.60 3.50
N ASP A 26 -8.07 -12.30 2.52
CA ASP A 26 -8.38 -13.69 2.15
C ASP A 26 -7.12 -14.41 1.65
N ALA A 27 -7.22 -15.71 1.35
CA ALA A 27 -6.11 -16.53 0.86
C ALA A 27 -5.43 -15.99 -0.41
N ARG A 28 -6.11 -15.18 -1.22
CA ARG A 28 -5.61 -14.64 -2.49
C ARG A 28 -5.36 -13.14 -2.48
N THR A 29 -5.80 -12.43 -1.44
CA THR A 29 -5.89 -10.96 -1.47
C THR A 29 -5.08 -10.36 -0.33
N VAL A 30 -4.02 -9.63 -0.70
CA VAL A 30 -3.20 -8.83 0.21
C VAL A 30 -3.24 -7.38 -0.25
N ILE A 31 -3.66 -6.50 0.64
CA ILE A 31 -3.72 -5.06 0.41
C ILE A 31 -2.70 -4.34 1.29
N THR A 32 -2.30 -3.14 0.90
CA THR A 32 -1.45 -2.27 1.71
C THR A 32 -2.32 -1.13 2.24
N LEU A 33 -2.36 -0.95 3.55
CA LEU A 33 -3.10 0.11 4.22
C LEU A 33 -2.15 1.09 4.89
N ALA A 34 -2.59 2.34 5.00
CA ALA A 34 -1.84 3.42 5.68
C ALA A 34 -2.56 3.93 6.94
N SER A 35 -3.69 3.31 7.32
CA SER A 35 -4.55 3.80 8.40
C SER A 35 -5.24 2.65 9.12
N GLU A 36 -5.27 2.71 10.45
CA GLU A 36 -5.98 1.76 11.30
C GLU A 36 -7.51 1.82 11.10
N LYS A 37 -8.08 2.99 10.80
CA LYS A 37 -9.52 3.12 10.48
C LYS A 37 -9.91 2.29 9.26
N ALA A 38 -9.02 2.23 8.27
CA ALA A 38 -9.25 1.40 7.10
C ALA A 38 -9.19 -0.10 7.47
N LEU A 39 -8.32 -0.49 8.39
CA LEU A 39 -8.28 -1.87 8.90
C LEU A 39 -9.59 -2.26 9.58
N GLU A 40 -10.18 -1.38 10.40
CA GLU A 40 -11.48 -1.63 11.04
C GLU A 40 -12.60 -1.82 10.02
N PHE A 41 -12.66 -0.97 8.98
CA PHE A 41 -13.61 -1.12 7.88
C PHE A 41 -13.46 -2.49 7.19
N TRP A 42 -12.23 -2.90 6.90
CA TRP A 42 -11.98 -4.19 6.28
C TRP A 42 -12.28 -5.37 7.20
N LYS A 43 -12.08 -5.24 8.52
CA LYS A 43 -12.45 -6.28 9.51
C LYS A 43 -13.96 -6.51 9.59
N GLN A 44 -14.78 -5.47 9.38
CA GLN A 44 -16.24 -5.64 9.31
C GLN A 44 -16.65 -6.49 8.10
N LYS A 45 -15.97 -6.31 6.96
CA LYS A 45 -16.29 -7.01 5.70
C LYS A 45 -15.60 -8.39 5.59
N TYR A 46 -14.41 -8.52 6.16
CA TYR A 46 -13.58 -9.73 6.17
C TYR A 46 -13.14 -10.00 7.61
N PRO A 47 -13.93 -10.79 8.37
CA PRO A 47 -13.66 -11.06 9.79
C PRO A 47 -12.29 -11.72 10.02
N GLN A 48 -11.78 -12.45 9.02
CA GLN A 48 -10.48 -13.11 9.03
C GLN A 48 -9.31 -12.24 8.57
N ALA A 49 -9.48 -10.92 8.46
CA ALA A 49 -8.41 -10.04 8.01
C ALA A 49 -7.25 -10.00 9.02
N VAL A 50 -6.03 -10.30 8.56
CA VAL A 50 -4.81 -10.36 9.38
C VAL A 50 -3.75 -9.41 8.83
N VAL A 51 -3.10 -8.65 9.72
CA VAL A 51 -1.96 -7.79 9.36
C VAL A 51 -0.71 -8.66 9.12
N ILE A 52 -0.04 -8.45 7.98
CA ILE A 52 1.14 -9.20 7.54
C ILE A 52 2.29 -8.25 7.24
N GLY A 53 2.82 -7.60 8.28
CA GLY A 53 4.03 -6.77 8.18
C GLY A 53 3.82 -5.38 7.63
#